data_AF-G5S5I5-F1
#
_entry.id   AF-G5S5I5-F1
#
_cell.length_a   1.000
_cell.length_b   1.000
_cell.length_c   1.000
_cell.angle_alpha   90.00
_cell.angle_beta   90.00
_cell.angle_gamma   90.00
#
_symmetry.space_group_name_H-M   'P 1'
#
loop_
_entity.id
_entity.type
_entity.pdbx_description
1 polymer ?
#
loop_
_entity_poly.entity_id
_entity_poly.type
_entity_poly.pdbx_seq_one_letter_code
_entity_poly.pdbx_strand_id
1 'polypeptide(L)' 'MTGLPEKGSLLVKWGNDQQQYCRVDYRLPETKGSAGIYIVKGLCR' A
#
# COMPACT_ATOMS: atom_id res chain seq x y z
N MET A 1 2.52 8.00 -2.77
CA MET A 1 3.51 7.08 -3.36
C MET A 1 3.39 7.18 -4.88
N THR A 2 4.50 7.22 -5.60
CA THR A 2 4.53 7.37 -7.07
C THR A 2 5.36 6.26 -7.69
N GLY A 3 5.11 5.91 -8.96
CA GLY A 3 5.87 4.87 -9.66
C GLY A 3 5.62 3.44 -9.16
N LEU A 4 4.51 3.21 -8.46
CA LEU A 4 4.12 1.87 -8.03
C LEU A 4 3.57 1.05 -9.21
N PRO A 5 3.86 -0.26 -9.27
CA PRO A 5 3.16 -1.17 -10.18
C PRO A 5 1.67 -1.28 -9.84
N GLU A 6 0.87 -1.84 -10.75
CA GLU A 6 -0.57 -2.02 -10.55
C GLU A 6 -0.93 -2.90 -9.34
N LYS A 7 -0.04 -3.80 -8.94
CA LYS A 7 -0.20 -4.63 -7.74
C LYS A 7 1.15 -4.93 -7.11
N GLY A 8 1.16 -5.13 -5.79
CA GLY A 8 2.36 -5.50 -5.06
C GLY A 8 2.10 -5.64 -3.56
N SER A 9 3.18 -5.74 -2.79
CA SER A 9 3.14 -5.74 -1.32
C SER A 9 4.00 -4.63 -0.76
N LEU A 10 3.58 -4.04 0.34
CA LEU A 10 4.32 -3.07 1.11
C LEU A 10 4.66 -3.67 2.48
N LEU A 11 5.91 -3.50 2.92
CA LEU A 11 6.30 -3.72 4.30
C LEU A 11 6.21 -2.38 5.03
N VAL A 12 5.33 -2.28 6.00
CA VAL A 12 5.23 -1.13 6.89
C VAL A 12 5.93 -1.51 8.19
N LYS A 13 6.94 -0.75 8.59
CA LYS A 13 7.75 -1.03 9.77
C LYS A 13 7.89 0.25 10.59
N TRP A 14 7.48 0.20 11.86
CA TRP A 14 7.58 1.32 12.81
C TRP A 14 8.41 0.97 14.06
N GLY A 15 8.94 -0.25 14.12
CA GLY A 15 9.88 -0.69 15.15
C GLY A 15 10.52 -2.03 14.76
N ASN A 16 11.21 -2.69 15.68
CA ASN A 16 11.98 -3.91 15.40
C ASN A 16 11.37 -5.19 15.96
N ASP A 17 10.35 -5.10 16.81
CA ASP A 17 9.67 -6.29 17.34
C ASP A 17 8.73 -6.92 16.31
N GLN A 18 8.39 -8.19 16.53
CA GLN A 18 7.53 -8.97 15.62
C GLN A 18 6.12 -8.39 15.42
N GLN A 19 5.66 -7.55 16.34
CA GLN A 19 4.36 -6.86 16.26
C GLN A 19 4.49 -5.40 15.76
N GLN A 20 5.70 -4.95 15.43
CA GLN A 20 5.99 -3.57 15.02
C GLN A 20 6.28 -3.43 13.52
N TYR A 21 5.86 -4.43 12.76
CA TYR A 21 5.78 -4.37 11.33
C TYR A 21 4.51 -5.09 10.85
N CYS A 22 4.07 -4.77 9.65
CA CYS A 22 3.02 -5.52 8.98
C CYS A 22 3.22 -5.51 7.47
N ARG A 23 2.58 -6.46 6.81
CA ARG A 23 2.54 -6.53 5.35
C ARG A 23 1.16 -6.11 4.85
N VAL A 24 1.16 -5.29 3.81
CA VAL A 24 -0.05 -4.84 3.13
C VAL A 24 0.07 -5.20 1.66
N ASP A 25 -0.79 -6.10 1.20
CA ASP A 25 -0.94 -6.34 -0.23
C ASP A 25 -1.90 -5.29 -0.82
N TYR A 26 -1.55 -4.76 -1.98
CA TYR A 26 -2.33 -3.72 -2.65
C TYR A 26 -2.54 -4.03 -4.13
N ARG A 27 -3.65 -3.50 -4.65
CA ARG A 27 -3.95 -3.42 -6.08
C ARG A 27 -4.49 -2.02 -6.36
N LEU A 28 -3.91 -1.33 -7.33
CA LEU A 28 -4.37 -0.02 -7.76
C LEU A 28 -5.78 -0.15 -8.37
N PRO A 29 -6.72 0.75 -8.02
CA PRO A 29 -8.01 0.82 -8.68
C PRO A 29 -7.85 1.07 -10.18
N GLU A 30 -8.77 0.54 -10.99
CA GLU A 30 -8.76 0.75 -12.44
C GLU A 30 -9.05 2.22 -12.79
N THR A 31 -9.88 2.88 -11.97
CA THR A 31 -10.22 4.30 -12.13
C THR A 31 -9.24 5.20 -11.37
N LYS A 32 -8.59 6.11 -12.09
CA LYS A 32 -7.82 7.24 -11.52
C LYS A 32 -8.76 8.19 -10.79
N GLY A 33 -8.38 8.59 -9.57
CA GLY A 33 -9.06 9.68 -8.87
C GLY A 33 -8.71 11.04 -9.48
N SER A 34 -9.21 12.10 -8.83
CA SER A 34 -8.94 13.49 -9.23
C SER A 34 -7.44 13.75 -9.38
N ALA A 35 -7.06 14.44 -10.45
CA ALA A 35 -5.66 14.78 -10.77
C ALA A 35 -4.72 13.56 -10.93
N GLY A 36 -5.26 12.37 -11.26
CA GLY A 36 -4.44 11.16 -11.46
C GLY A 36 -3.98 10.51 -10.15
N ILE A 37 -4.53 10.91 -9.01
CA ILE A 37 -4.21 10.35 -7.70
C ILE A 37 -5.10 9.13 -7.45
N TYR A 38 -4.49 8.01 -7.07
CA TYR A 38 -5.19 6.81 -6.66
C TYR A 38 -5.32 6.76 -5.14
N ILE A 39 -6.52 6.45 -4.65
CA ILE A 39 -6.76 6.15 -3.23
C ILE A 39 -6.86 4.63 -3.08
N VAL A 40 -5.96 4.07 -2.27
CA VAL A 40 -5.89 2.63 -2.00
C VAL A 40 -6.03 2.42 -0.51
N LYS A 41 -6.91 1.49 -0.11
CA LYS A 41 -7.04 1.02 1.28
C LYS A 41 -6.55 -0.41 1.33
N GLY A 42 -5.67 -0.71 2.27
CA GLY A 42 -5.14 -2.06 2.50
C GLY A 42 -5.19 -2.39 3.99
N LEU A 43 -5.43 -3.67 4.29
CA LEU A 43 -5.39 -4.16 5.67
C LEU A 43 -3.96 -4.53 6.03
N CYS A 44 -3.51 -4.04 7.19
CA CYS A 44 -2.23 -4.37 7.80
C CYS A 44 -2.36 -5.73 8.49
N ARG A 45 -1.51 -6.69 8.10
CA ARG A 45 -1.43 -8.06 8.64
C ARG A 45 -0.08 -8.37 9.24
#